data_AF-V5C6I3-F1
#
_entry.id   AF-V5C6I3-F1
#
_cell.length_a   1.000
_cell.length_b   1.000
_cell.length_c   1.000
_cell.angle_alpha   90.00
_cell.angle_beta   90.00
_cell.angle_gamma   90.00
#
_symmetry.space_group_name_H-M   'P 1'
#
loop_
_entity.id
_entity.type
_entity.pdbx_description
1 polymer ?
#
loop_
_entity_poly.entity_id
_entity_poly.type
_entity_poly.pdbx_seq_one_letter_code
_entity_poly.pdbx_strand_id
1 'polypeptide(L)'
;MLAWSYRFATNIELVDTQHKKLFDLLNVLSDCFDKEGPSEAMVDDAINQLVSYADKHFTEEEELMKEHRIDPRHFDIHHLEHKSFMYDVERLRNYMSIDEAAEELVSFITSWLTYHILSVDQVMAAQIAAIQSGTSPEQAYDDHHIFPYDAVVTRMMLNSVLVLWRNSMDRCYKLEDEMTALQAKLNQSARK
;
A
#
# COMPACT_ATOMS: atom_id res chain seq x y z
N MET A 1 -15.25 -3.31 -3.42
CA MET A 1 -15.27 -1.90 -2.96
C MET A 1 -14.83 -1.80 -1.51
N LEU A 2 -13.85 -0.94 -1.25
CA LEU A 2 -13.32 -0.63 0.07
C LEU A 2 -14.12 0.55 0.64
N ALA A 3 -14.65 0.42 1.86
CA ALA A 3 -15.46 1.44 2.49
C ALA A 3 -14.72 2.09 3.65
N TRP A 4 -14.74 3.43 3.70
CA TRP A 4 -14.23 4.17 4.85
C TRP A 4 -15.01 3.79 6.12
N SER A 5 -14.29 3.61 7.21
CA SER A 5 -14.87 3.36 8.53
C SER A 5 -14.08 4.15 9.56
N TYR A 6 -14.70 4.40 10.72
CA TYR A 6 -14.03 5.12 11.82
C TYR A 6 -12.75 4.42 12.32
N ARG A 7 -12.55 3.14 11.99
CA ARG A 7 -11.33 2.39 12.35
C ARG A 7 -10.08 2.89 11.62
N PHE A 8 -10.25 3.52 10.46
CA PHE A 8 -9.16 4.10 9.69
C PHE A 8 -8.84 5.54 10.12
N ALA A 9 -9.61 6.13 11.03
CA ALA A 9 -9.41 7.50 11.45
C ALA A 9 -8.15 7.61 12.32
N THR A 10 -7.21 8.44 11.87
CA THR A 10 -6.00 8.85 12.60
C THR A 10 -6.29 9.99 13.58
N ASN A 11 -7.44 10.66 13.43
CA ASN A 11 -7.79 11.92 14.10
C ASN A 11 -6.91 13.12 13.67
N ILE A 12 -6.18 12.97 12.57
CA ILE A 12 -5.48 14.07 11.89
C ILE A 12 -6.31 14.39 10.65
N GLU A 13 -6.99 15.55 10.65
CA GLU A 13 -8.00 15.90 9.62
C GLU A 13 -7.44 15.84 8.19
N LEU A 14 -6.20 16.31 8.00
CA LEU A 14 -5.51 16.28 6.72
C LEU A 14 -5.35 14.84 6.20
N VAL A 15 -4.79 13.96 7.05
CA VAL A 15 -4.50 12.56 6.73
C VAL A 15 -5.79 11.79 6.47
N ASP A 16 -6.81 11.93 7.33
CA ASP A 16 -8.09 11.25 7.16
C ASP A 16 -8.83 11.69 5.89
N THR A 17 -8.66 12.94 5.46
CA THR A 17 -9.22 13.45 4.21
C THR A 17 -8.52 12.83 3.01
N GLN A 18 -7.19 12.72 3.06
CA GLN A 18 -6.40 12.09 2.01
C GLN A 18 -6.70 10.59 1.89
N HIS A 19 -6.80 9.86 3.01
CA HIS A 19 -7.14 8.43 2.98
C HIS A 19 -8.51 8.16 2.36
N LYS A 20 -9.52 8.96 2.68
CA LYS A 20 -10.85 8.84 2.04
C LYS A 20 -10.75 9.03 0.53
N LYS A 21 -9.96 10.01 0.08
CA LYS A 21 -9.77 10.24 -1.35
C LYS A 21 -9.02 9.08 -2.03
N LEU A 22 -8.03 8.47 -1.36
CA LEU A 22 -7.39 7.24 -1.84
C LEU A 22 -8.39 6.09 -1.98
N PHE A 23 -9.30 5.93 -1.02
CA PHE A 23 -10.35 4.91 -1.09
C PHE A 23 -11.29 5.16 -2.28
N ASP A 24 -11.68 6.41 -2.51
CA ASP A 24 -12.50 6.79 -3.66
C ASP A 24 -11.79 6.48 -4.99
N LEU A 25 -10.51 6.82 -5.11
CA LEU A 25 -9.70 6.54 -6.31
C LEU A 25 -9.53 5.03 -6.55
N LEU A 26 -9.31 4.26 -5.48
CA LEU A 26 -9.24 2.80 -5.56
C LEU A 26 -10.57 2.18 -5.98
N ASN A 27 -11.70 2.70 -5.49
CA ASN A 27 -13.02 2.25 -5.93
C ASN A 27 -13.26 2.59 -7.41
N VAL A 28 -12.86 3.77 -7.88
CA VAL A 28 -12.91 4.12 -9.31
C VAL A 28 -12.07 3.16 -10.16
N LEU A 29 -10.86 2.81 -9.70
CA LEU A 29 -10.01 1.83 -10.37
C LEU A 29 -10.68 0.44 -10.43
N SER A 30 -11.25 -0.02 -9.31
CA SER A 30 -12.02 -1.27 -9.27
C SER A 30 -13.19 -1.27 -10.26
N ASP A 31 -13.97 -0.18 -10.29
CA ASP A 31 -15.12 -0.02 -11.18
C ASP A 31 -14.73 0.03 -12.66
N CYS A 32 -13.50 0.47 -12.98
CA CYS A 32 -12.99 0.39 -14.34
C CYS A 32 -12.85 -1.05 -14.81
N PHE A 33 -12.41 -1.96 -13.94
CA PHE A 33 -12.22 -3.37 -14.28
C PHE A 33 -13.54 -4.17 -14.33
N ASP A 34 -14.56 -3.75 -13.59
CA ASP A 34 -15.88 -4.42 -13.58
C ASP A 34 -16.71 -4.16 -14.86
N LYS A 35 -16.25 -3.31 -15.77
CA LYS A 35 -16.94 -3.00 -17.04
C LYS A 35 -16.60 -4.04 -18.11
N GLU A 36 -17.59 -4.41 -18.93
CA GLU A 36 -17.34 -5.24 -20.12
C GLU A 36 -16.43 -4.50 -21.12
N GLY A 37 -15.21 -5.01 -21.32
CA GLY A 37 -14.23 -4.44 -22.26
C GLY A 37 -13.65 -3.10 -21.79
N PRO A 38 -12.91 -3.06 -20.66
CA PRO A 38 -12.30 -1.83 -20.19
C PRO A 38 -11.29 -1.31 -21.23
N SER A 39 -11.39 -0.03 -21.57
CA SER A 39 -10.39 0.61 -22.41
C SER A 39 -9.07 0.71 -21.63
N GLU A 40 -7.98 0.26 -22.23
CA GLU A 40 -6.62 0.39 -21.67
C GLU A 40 -6.33 1.81 -21.19
N ALA A 41 -6.69 2.81 -21.99
CA ALA A 41 -6.50 4.20 -21.64
C ALA A 41 -7.29 4.64 -20.39
N MET A 42 -8.47 4.06 -20.15
CA MET A 42 -9.27 4.37 -18.95
C MET A 42 -8.66 3.76 -17.69
N VAL A 43 -8.15 2.53 -17.79
CA VAL A 43 -7.48 1.86 -16.68
C VAL A 43 -6.19 2.60 -16.33
N ASP A 44 -5.37 2.91 -17.34
CA ASP A 44 -4.11 3.62 -17.15
C ASP A 44 -4.32 5.01 -16.52
N ASP A 45 -5.35 5.74 -16.95
CA ASP A 45 -5.71 7.03 -16.35
C ASP A 45 -6.11 6.88 -14.87
N ALA A 46 -6.93 5.88 -14.52
CA ALA A 46 -7.31 5.61 -13.14
C ALA A 46 -6.10 5.25 -12.26
N ILE A 47 -5.17 4.43 -12.76
CA ILE A 47 -3.92 4.09 -12.06
C ILE A 47 -3.07 5.34 -11.87
N ASN A 48 -2.88 6.16 -12.90
CA ASN A 48 -2.07 7.38 -12.82
C ASN A 48 -2.64 8.38 -11.81
N GLN A 49 -3.97 8.54 -11.77
CA GLN A 49 -4.63 9.38 -10.78
C GLN A 49 -4.40 8.88 -9.34
N LEU A 50 -4.51 7.57 -9.11
CA LEU A 50 -4.27 6.95 -7.81
C LEU A 50 -2.82 7.14 -7.37
N VAL A 51 -1.86 6.79 -8.23
CA VAL A 51 -0.41 6.86 -7.94
C VAL A 51 0.02 8.31 -7.69
N SER A 52 -0.42 9.25 -8.51
CA SER A 52 -0.12 10.68 -8.32
C SER A 52 -0.67 11.21 -7.00
N TYR A 53 -1.89 10.80 -6.62
CA TYR A 53 -2.46 11.20 -5.34
C TYR A 53 -1.77 10.54 -4.14
N ALA A 54 -1.37 9.27 -4.27
CA ALA A 54 -0.60 8.56 -3.24
C ALA A 54 0.76 9.22 -3.00
N ASP A 55 1.52 9.53 -4.05
CA ASP A 55 2.82 10.22 -3.93
C ASP A 55 2.69 11.58 -3.22
N LYS A 56 1.66 12.35 -3.57
CA LYS A 56 1.34 13.60 -2.89
C LYS A 56 1.03 13.37 -1.41
N HIS A 57 0.15 12.42 -1.10
CA HIS A 57 -0.24 12.09 0.28
C HIS A 57 0.98 11.68 1.11
N PHE A 58 1.80 10.75 0.62
CA PHE A 58 3.02 10.30 1.30
C PHE A 58 4.01 11.46 1.53
N THR A 59 4.14 12.36 0.55
CA THR A 59 4.99 13.56 0.72
C THR A 59 4.45 14.47 1.83
N GLU A 60 3.14 14.74 1.83
CA GLU A 60 2.52 15.60 2.85
C GLU A 60 2.58 14.96 4.25
N GLU A 61 2.46 13.64 4.35
CA GLU A 61 2.60 12.88 5.59
C GLU A 61 4.05 12.85 6.11
N GLU A 62 5.03 12.65 5.24
CA GLU A 62 6.44 12.72 5.61
C GLU A 62 6.85 14.12 6.10
N GLU A 63 6.34 15.17 5.47
CA GLU A 63 6.54 16.54 5.96
C GLU A 63 5.86 16.77 7.30
N LEU A 64 4.65 16.22 7.51
CA LEU A 64 3.97 16.27 8.81
C LEU A 64 4.79 15.57 9.91
N MET A 65 5.37 14.40 9.62
CA MET A 65 6.25 13.68 10.54
C MET A 65 7.49 14.50 10.89
N LYS A 66 8.11 15.16 9.90
CA LYS A 66 9.28 16.04 10.10
C LYS A 66 8.94 17.26 10.94
N GLU A 67 7.79 17.89 10.70
CA GLU A 67 7.30 19.05 11.46
C GLU A 67 7.18 18.71 12.96
N HIS A 68 6.63 17.53 13.26
CA HIS A 68 6.46 17.03 14.62
C HIS A 68 7.71 16.36 15.19
N ARG A 69 8.79 16.26 14.39
CA ARG A 69 10.07 15.64 14.78
C ARG A 69 9.91 14.20 15.24
N ILE A 70 9.04 13.43 14.58
CA ILE A 70 8.89 11.98 14.81
C ILE A 70 10.26 11.30 14.89
N ASP A 71 10.38 10.31 15.77
CA ASP A 71 11.62 9.57 15.95
C ASP A 71 12.06 8.88 14.64
N PRO A 72 13.34 8.96 14.25
CA PRO A 72 13.86 8.32 13.04
C PRO A 72 13.50 6.84 12.91
N ARG A 73 13.40 6.11 14.02
CA ARG A 73 13.04 4.68 14.03
C ARG A 73 11.66 4.41 13.41
N HIS A 74 10.71 5.33 13.56
CA HIS A 74 9.41 5.22 12.89
C HIS A 74 9.45 5.85 11.50
N PHE A 75 10.03 7.05 11.37
CA PHE A 75 10.11 7.77 10.10
C PHE A 75 10.77 6.94 8.99
N ASP A 76 11.89 6.29 9.27
CA ASP A 76 12.66 5.55 8.27
C ASP A 76 11.90 4.32 7.75
N ILE A 77 11.18 3.61 8.64
CA ILE A 77 10.34 2.47 8.27
C ILE A 77 9.15 2.94 7.44
N HIS A 78 8.48 3.99 7.90
CA HIS A 78 7.32 4.57 7.23
C HIS A 78 7.68 5.03 5.80
N HIS A 79 8.76 5.81 5.67
CA HIS A 79 9.28 6.25 4.37
C HIS A 79 9.64 5.07 3.45
N LEU A 80 10.25 4.02 3.98
CA LEU A 80 10.59 2.82 3.21
C LEU A 80 9.33 2.11 2.71
N GLU A 81 8.26 2.04 3.50
CA GLU A 81 6.99 1.46 3.07
C GLU A 81 6.37 2.27 1.92
N HIS A 82 6.36 3.60 2.00
CA HIS A 82 5.92 4.47 0.89
C HIS A 82 6.69 4.20 -0.39
N LYS A 83 8.03 4.15 -0.33
CA LYS A 83 8.87 3.90 -1.51
C LYS A 83 8.65 2.48 -2.06
N SER A 84 8.47 1.51 -1.19
CA SER A 84 8.21 0.12 -1.60
C SER A 84 6.84 0.00 -2.28
N PHE A 85 5.81 0.68 -1.78
CA PHE A 85 4.50 0.74 -2.42
C PHE A 85 4.57 1.29 -3.84
N MET A 86 5.22 2.45 -4.02
CA MET A 86 5.35 3.08 -5.35
C MET A 86 6.07 2.16 -6.33
N TYR A 87 7.16 1.53 -5.90
CA TYR A 87 7.90 0.55 -6.69
C TYR A 87 7.04 -0.66 -7.07
N ASP A 88 6.28 -1.20 -6.12
CA ASP A 88 5.43 -2.37 -6.35
C ASP A 88 4.28 -2.05 -7.31
N VAL A 89 3.63 -0.90 -7.19
CA VAL A 89 2.56 -0.47 -8.12
C VAL A 89 3.10 -0.31 -9.54
N GLU A 90 4.24 0.37 -9.72
CA GLU A 90 4.87 0.52 -11.03
C GLU A 90 5.27 -0.84 -11.64
N ARG A 91 5.77 -1.76 -10.83
CA ARG A 91 6.09 -3.11 -11.28
C ARG A 91 4.82 -3.86 -11.70
N LEU A 92 3.77 -3.85 -10.89
CA LEU A 92 2.52 -4.53 -11.24
C LEU A 92 1.90 -3.96 -12.52
N ARG A 93 2.03 -2.66 -12.76
CA ARG A 93 1.59 -2.00 -14.00
C ARG A 93 2.37 -2.46 -15.23
N ASN A 94 3.68 -2.59 -15.14
CA ASN A 94 4.54 -2.80 -16.32
C ASN A 94 4.67 -4.25 -16.78
N TYR A 95 4.43 -5.23 -15.90
CA TYR A 95 4.76 -6.64 -16.15
C TYR A 95 3.55 -7.55 -16.42
N MET A 96 2.32 -7.02 -16.37
CA MET A 96 1.10 -7.81 -16.56
C MET A 96 0.25 -7.23 -17.68
N SER A 97 -0.45 -8.10 -18.41
CA SER A 97 -1.53 -7.64 -19.29
C SER A 97 -2.63 -7.00 -18.44
N ILE A 98 -3.42 -6.09 -19.02
CA ILE A 98 -4.42 -5.32 -18.26
C ILE A 98 -5.43 -6.23 -17.56
N ASP A 99 -5.83 -7.31 -18.22
CA ASP A 99 -6.79 -8.28 -17.68
C ASP A 99 -6.20 -9.06 -16.49
N GLU A 100 -4.90 -9.36 -16.51
CA GLU A 100 -4.20 -10.05 -15.41
C GLU A 100 -3.80 -9.08 -14.27
N ALA A 101 -3.46 -7.85 -14.63
CA ALA A 101 -3.02 -6.81 -13.69
C ALA A 101 -4.16 -6.29 -12.83
N ALA A 102 -5.38 -6.30 -13.36
CA ALA A 102 -6.57 -5.72 -12.75
C ALA A 102 -6.81 -6.18 -11.30
N GLU A 103 -7.05 -7.48 -11.14
CA GLU A 103 -7.38 -8.06 -9.85
C GLU A 103 -6.19 -8.04 -8.90
N GLU A 104 -4.98 -8.33 -9.39
CA GLU A 104 -3.77 -8.36 -8.56
C GLU A 104 -3.42 -6.96 -8.05
N LEU A 105 -3.53 -5.93 -8.89
CA LEU A 105 -3.26 -4.54 -8.52
C LEU A 105 -4.27 -4.00 -7.52
N VAL A 106 -5.57 -4.17 -7.77
CA VAL A 106 -6.62 -3.75 -6.83
C VAL A 106 -6.47 -4.50 -5.51
N SER A 107 -6.22 -5.81 -5.56
CA SER A 107 -5.99 -6.64 -4.36
C SER A 107 -4.78 -6.19 -3.56
N PHE A 108 -3.67 -5.89 -4.24
CA PHE A 108 -2.45 -5.38 -3.63
C PHE A 108 -2.68 -4.02 -2.96
N ILE A 109 -3.19 -3.03 -3.69
CA ILE A 109 -3.39 -1.67 -3.17
C ILE A 109 -4.38 -1.68 -2.00
N THR A 110 -5.48 -2.43 -2.11
CA THR A 110 -6.47 -2.57 -1.03
C THR A 110 -5.83 -3.12 0.24
N SER A 111 -5.04 -4.20 0.10
CA SER A 111 -4.43 -4.88 1.23
C SER A 111 -3.34 -4.03 1.87
N TRP A 112 -2.51 -3.39 1.04
CA TRP A 112 -1.44 -2.50 1.49
C TRP A 112 -2.01 -1.29 2.23
N LEU A 113 -2.96 -0.54 1.64
CA LEU A 113 -3.58 0.61 2.30
C LEU A 113 -4.25 0.21 3.60
N THR A 114 -4.97 -0.92 3.62
CA THR A 114 -5.63 -1.39 4.85
C THR A 114 -4.62 -1.68 5.95
N TYR A 115 -3.51 -2.36 5.62
CA TYR A 115 -2.46 -2.66 6.59
C TYR A 115 -1.76 -1.39 7.05
N HIS A 116 -1.28 -0.57 6.12
CA HIS A 116 -0.50 0.63 6.38
C HIS A 116 -1.27 1.61 7.27
N ILE A 117 -2.50 1.95 6.88
CA ILE A 117 -3.35 2.84 7.66
C ILE A 117 -3.64 2.28 9.05
N LEU A 118 -3.96 1.00 9.18
CA LEU A 118 -4.31 0.42 10.48
C LEU A 118 -3.11 0.12 11.37
N SER A 119 -1.88 0.23 10.86
CA SER A 119 -0.68 -0.09 11.62
C SER A 119 0.28 1.09 11.73
N VAL A 120 0.83 1.54 10.61
CA VAL A 120 1.88 2.55 10.54
C VAL A 120 1.31 3.94 10.83
N ASP A 121 0.25 4.35 10.13
CA ASP A 121 -0.31 5.71 10.26
C ASP A 121 -0.98 5.92 11.63
N GLN A 122 -1.57 4.86 12.20
CA GLN A 122 -2.11 4.89 13.57
C GLN A 122 -1.00 5.10 14.61
N VAL A 123 0.16 4.44 14.42
CA VAL A 123 1.33 4.64 15.27
C VAL A 123 1.88 6.05 15.11
N MET A 124 1.97 6.56 13.87
CA MET A 124 2.36 7.95 13.61
C MET A 124 1.43 8.91 14.36
N ALA A 125 0.12 8.74 14.21
CA ALA A 125 -0.88 9.63 14.81
C ALA A 125 -0.80 9.62 16.35
N ALA A 126 -0.59 8.46 16.95
CA ALA A 126 -0.38 8.34 18.40
C ALA A 126 0.90 9.07 18.86
N GLN A 127 2.00 8.92 18.13
CA GLN A 127 3.24 9.62 18.44
C GLN A 127 3.11 11.14 18.27
N ILE A 128 2.47 11.62 17.20
CA ILE A 128 2.19 13.04 16.97
C ILE A 128 1.38 13.61 18.14
N ALA A 129 0.30 12.93 18.55
CA ALA A 129 -0.52 13.36 19.68
C ALA A 129 0.27 13.42 20.99
N ALA A 130 1.12 12.43 21.26
CA ALA A 130 1.98 12.41 22.44
C ALA A 130 3.00 13.56 22.43
N ILE A 131 3.62 13.84 21.27
CA ILE A 131 4.58 14.95 21.12
C ILE A 131 3.89 16.30 21.32
N GLN A 132 2.71 16.50 20.74
CA GLN A 132 1.91 17.71 20.94
C GLN A 132 1.50 17.92 22.41
N SER A 133 1.36 16.84 23.18
CA SER A 133 1.10 16.90 24.63
C SER A 133 2.34 17.19 25.49
N GLY A 134 3.53 17.30 24.88
CA GLY A 134 4.79 17.65 25.55
C GLY A 134 5.77 16.49 25.76
N THR A 135 5.48 15.31 25.22
CA THR A 135 6.40 14.16 25.26
C THR A 135 7.55 14.37 24.27
N SER A 136 8.76 13.90 24.60
CA SER A 136 9.85 13.92 23.61
C SER A 136 9.57 12.89 22.50
N PRO A 137 10.06 13.09 21.26
CA PRO A 137 9.85 12.11 20.19
C PRO A 137 10.35 10.70 20.51
N GLU A 138 11.48 10.60 21.20
CA GLU A 138 12.10 9.32 21.57
C GLU A 138 11.23 8.54 22.57
N GLN A 139 10.66 9.24 23.55
CA GLN A 139 9.71 8.67 24.51
C GLN A 139 8.37 8.35 23.85
N ALA A 140 7.90 9.19 22.94
CA ALA A 140 6.67 8.94 22.19
C ALA A 140 6.77 7.66 21.35
N TYR A 141 7.93 7.42 20.71
CA TYR A 141 8.20 6.15 20.05
C TYR A 141 8.19 4.98 21.04
N ASP A 142 8.93 5.08 22.14
CA ASP A 142 9.02 3.98 23.11
C ASP A 142 7.64 3.62 23.70
N ASP A 143 6.77 4.60 23.90
CA ASP A 143 5.41 4.41 24.42
C ASP A 143 4.40 3.94 23.36
N HIS A 144 4.61 4.29 22.08
CA HIS A 144 3.63 4.11 21.01
C HIS A 144 4.13 3.34 19.79
N HIS A 145 5.26 2.62 19.85
CA HIS A 145 5.74 1.77 18.75
C HIS A 145 4.86 0.54 18.47
N ILE A 146 3.88 0.24 19.34
CA ILE A 146 2.86 -0.79 19.15
C ILE A 146 1.51 -0.18 19.47
N PHE A 147 0.56 -0.25 18.53
CA PHE A 147 -0.80 0.21 18.77
C PHE A 147 -1.68 -0.95 19.27
N PRO A 148 -2.49 -0.77 20.33
CA PRO A 148 -3.39 -1.81 20.81
C PRO A 148 -4.57 -2.00 19.85
N TYR A 149 -4.69 -3.17 19.25
CA TYR A 149 -5.74 -3.47 18.27
C TYR A 149 -6.91 -4.23 18.88
N ASP A 150 -8.13 -3.85 18.50
CA ASP A 150 -9.30 -4.69 18.75
C ASP A 150 -9.27 -5.96 17.86
N ALA A 151 -10.10 -6.95 18.20
CA ALA A 151 -10.13 -8.22 17.46
C ALA A 151 -10.53 -8.07 15.97
N VAL A 152 -11.27 -7.00 15.63
CA VAL A 152 -11.71 -6.72 14.26
C VAL A 152 -10.54 -6.15 13.45
N VAL A 153 -9.85 -5.13 13.99
CA VAL A 153 -8.67 -4.51 13.36
C VAL A 153 -7.55 -5.55 13.20
N THR A 154 -7.32 -6.36 14.23
CA THR A 154 -6.36 -7.48 14.15
C THR A 154 -6.67 -8.42 12.99
N ARG A 155 -7.94 -8.79 12.81
CA ARG A 155 -8.36 -9.66 11.71
C ARG A 155 -8.18 -8.98 10.34
N MET A 156 -8.50 -7.70 10.23
CA MET A 156 -8.33 -6.94 8.98
C MET A 156 -6.86 -6.91 8.57
N MET A 157 -5.95 -6.56 9.49
CA MET A 157 -4.52 -6.55 9.21
C MET A 157 -3.98 -7.94 8.87
N LEU A 158 -4.38 -8.98 9.62
CA LEU A 158 -3.98 -10.36 9.31
C LEU A 158 -4.44 -10.77 7.91
N ASN A 159 -5.67 -10.46 7.53
CA ASN A 159 -6.17 -10.74 6.18
C ASN A 159 -5.36 -9.99 5.12
N SER A 160 -5.06 -8.71 5.34
CA SER A 160 -4.20 -7.93 4.44
C SER A 160 -2.83 -8.55 4.26
N VAL A 161 -2.16 -8.89 5.36
CA VAL A 161 -0.82 -9.51 5.32
C VAL A 161 -0.86 -10.86 4.60
N LEU A 162 -1.89 -11.68 4.85
CA LEU A 162 -2.06 -12.96 4.16
C LEU A 162 -2.26 -12.79 2.65
N VAL A 163 -3.02 -11.79 2.22
CA VAL A 163 -3.22 -11.47 0.80
C VAL A 163 -1.92 -10.98 0.17
N LEU A 164 -1.20 -10.06 0.82
CA LEU A 164 0.10 -9.55 0.33
C LEU A 164 1.11 -10.70 0.20
N TRP A 165 1.16 -11.59 1.20
CA TRP A 165 2.04 -12.75 1.17
C TRP A 165 1.67 -13.72 0.04
N ARG A 166 0.39 -14.04 -0.12
CA ARG A 166 -0.09 -14.90 -1.21
C ARG A 166 0.27 -14.31 -2.58
N ASN A 167 -0.02 -13.03 -2.81
CA ASN A 167 0.29 -12.38 -4.08
C ASN A 167 1.81 -12.41 -4.35
N SER A 168 2.64 -12.27 -3.30
CA SER A 168 4.09 -12.41 -3.42
C SER A 168 4.52 -13.83 -3.82
N MET A 169 3.94 -14.85 -3.18
CA MET A 169 4.22 -16.25 -3.51
C MET A 169 3.80 -16.61 -4.93
N ASP A 170 2.62 -16.16 -5.37
CA ASP A 170 2.12 -16.42 -6.72
C ASP A 170 3.06 -15.84 -7.78
N ARG A 171 3.65 -14.67 -7.54
CA ARG A 171 4.69 -14.10 -8.42
C ARG A 171 5.98 -14.89 -8.42
N CYS A 172 6.43 -15.38 -7.25
CA CYS A 172 7.61 -16.24 -7.19
C CYS A 172 7.42 -17.50 -8.03
N TYR A 173 6.25 -18.16 -7.94
CA TYR A 173 5.95 -19.34 -8.75
C TYR A 173 5.90 -19.03 -10.25
N LYS A 174 5.26 -17.93 -10.66
CA LYS A 174 5.27 -17.49 -12.08
C LYS A 174 6.70 -17.30 -12.61
N LEU A 175 7.58 -16.67 -11.83
CA LEU A 175 8.98 -16.48 -12.20
C LEU A 175 9.75 -17.80 -12.30
N GLU A 176 9.53 -18.75 -11.38
CA GLU A 176 10.13 -20.08 -11.43
C GLU A 176 9.73 -20.85 -12.70
N ASP A 177 8.46 -20.76 -13.10
CA ASP A 177 7.94 -21.37 -14.33
C ASP A 177 8.55 -20.72 -15.58
N GLU A 178 8.64 -19.39 -15.63
CA GLU A 178 9.28 -18.66 -16.73
C GLU A 178 10.76 -19.00 -16.87
N MET A 179 11.50 -19.02 -15.75
CA MET A 179 12.90 -19.42 -15.73
C MET A 179 13.08 -20.84 -16.26
N THR A 180 12.22 -21.77 -15.83
CA THR A 180 12.25 -23.16 -16.31
C THR A 180 11.97 -23.26 -17.81
N ALA A 181 11.00 -22.49 -18.31
CA ALA A 181 10.67 -22.44 -19.73
C ALA A 181 11.81 -21.86 -20.59
N LEU A 182 12.47 -20.80 -20.11
CA LEU A 182 13.63 -20.21 -20.77
C LEU A 182 14.82 -21.17 -20.80
N GLN A 183 15.09 -21.87 -19.70
CA GLN A 183 16.13 -22.90 -19.61
C GLN A 183 15.89 -24.02 -20.63
N ALA A 184 14.64 -24.46 -20.79
CA ALA A 184 14.27 -25.48 -21.77
C ALA A 184 14.50 -25.01 -23.22
N LYS A 185 14.14 -23.75 -23.53
CA LYS A 185 14.37 -23.15 -24.86
C LYS A 185 15.87 -23.03 -25.18
N LEU A 186 16.69 -22.58 -24.22
CA LEU A 186 18.15 -22.51 -24.36
C LEU A 186 18.77 -23.89 -24.61
N ASN A 187 18.32 -24.92 -23.88
CA ASN A 187 18.81 -26.28 -24.07
C ASN A 187 18.43 -26.88 -25.44
N GLN A 188 17.29 -26.47 -26.02
CA GLN A 188 16.88 -26.88 -27.36
C GLN A 188 17.64 -26.14 -28.46
N SER A 189 17.95 -24.85 -28.28
CA SER A 189 18.74 -24.09 -29.25
C SER A 189 20.21 -24.50 -29.27
N ALA A 190 20.79 -24.88 -28.12
CA ALA A 190 22.15 -25.40 -28.03
C ALA A 190 22.35 -26.80 -28.66
N ARG A 191 21.26 -27.51 -28.99
CA ARG A 191 21.27 -28.84 -29.64
C ARG A 191 21.09 -28.77 -31.17
N LYS A 192 20.83 -27.60 -31.74
CA LYS A 192 20.74 -27.36 -33.19
C LYS A 192 22.04 -26.76 -33.71
#